data_AF-A0A832W8T5-F1
#
_entry.id   AF-A0A832W8T5-F1
#
_cell.length_a   1.000
_cell.length_b   1.000
_cell.length_c   1.000
_cell.angle_alpha   90.00
_cell.angle_beta   90.00
_cell.angle_gamma   90.00
#
_symmetry.space_group_name_H-M   'P 1'
#
loop_
_entity.id
_entity.type
_entity.pdbx_description
1 polymer ?
#
loop_
_entity_poly.entity_id
_entity_poly.type
_entity_poly.pdbx_seq_one_letter_code
_entity_poly.pdbx_strand_id
1 'polypeptide(L)'
;MITEFEHKAHRLCAEKGYENGTISGAELNALWTELYKDYRSDSIEYYAEDSAEWIYIHHIFLTNNYYTFNYAVSKAITLSLFKQYRADPETFNENYIAYLSAGSTMTPEEKLKKYFGIEINRQIFEEVMAVMELRIRQLEELEKERNRPKFESAVESLNIYSGSFWNTPLGD
;
A
#
# COMPACT_ATOMS: atom_id res chain seq x y z
N MET A 1 7.53 8.32 -4.57
CA MET A 1 8.22 8.31 -5.87
C MET A 1 7.69 9.40 -6.81
N ILE A 2 6.48 9.29 -7.39
CA ILE A 2 6.00 10.22 -8.43
C ILE A 2 5.99 11.69 -7.96
N THR A 3 5.39 11.98 -6.80
CA THR A 3 5.39 13.33 -6.22
C THR A 3 6.80 13.85 -5.95
N GLU A 4 7.72 12.98 -5.55
CA GLU A 4 9.10 13.35 -5.29
C GLU A 4 9.85 13.65 -6.59
N PHE A 5 9.59 12.89 -7.66
CA PHE A 5 10.10 13.20 -8.99
C PHE A 5 9.60 14.57 -9.46
N GLU A 6 8.30 14.82 -9.37
CA GLU A 6 7.71 16.12 -9.72
C GLU A 6 8.38 17.27 -8.93
N HIS A 7 8.58 17.07 -7.63
CA HIS A 7 9.27 18.04 -6.78
C HIS A 7 10.73 18.30 -7.21
N LYS A 8 11.52 17.23 -7.38
CA LYS A 8 12.93 17.33 -7.78
C LYS A 8 13.06 17.92 -9.19
N ALA A 9 12.17 17.56 -10.11
CA ALA A 9 12.13 18.09 -11.47
C ALA A 9 11.83 19.59 -11.48
N HIS A 10 10.81 20.05 -10.73
CA HIS A 10 10.52 21.48 -10.61
C HIS A 10 11.70 22.28 -10.06
N ARG A 11 12.40 21.76 -9.03
CA ARG A 11 13.60 22.41 -8.48
C ARG A 11 14.72 22.48 -9.51
N LEU A 12 15.01 21.38 -10.19
CA LEU A 12 16.04 21.34 -11.23
C LEU A 12 15.74 22.30 -12.38
N CYS A 13 14.48 22.38 -12.83
CA CYS A 13 14.04 23.37 -13.82
C CYS A 13 14.27 24.81 -13.35
N ALA A 14 13.93 25.12 -12.10
CA ALA A 14 14.12 26.45 -11.53
C ALA A 14 15.61 26.81 -11.43
N GLU A 15 16.42 25.90 -10.89
CA GLU A 15 17.89 26.06 -10.76
C GLU A 15 18.55 26.34 -12.12
N LYS A 16 18.27 25.52 -13.13
CA LYS A 16 18.79 25.71 -14.50
C LYS A 16 18.29 27.01 -15.13
N GLY A 17 17.04 27.38 -14.87
CA GLY A 17 16.45 28.63 -15.34
C GLY A 17 17.18 29.86 -14.81
N TYR A 18 17.62 29.86 -13.55
CA TYR A 18 18.42 30.94 -12.98
C TYR A 18 19.80 31.09 -13.65
N GLU A 19 20.33 30.02 -14.22
CA GLU A 19 21.60 30.00 -14.96
C GLU A 19 21.44 30.31 -16.46
N ASN A 20 20.24 30.74 -16.90
CA ASN A 20 19.86 30.86 -18.32
C ASN A 20 20.01 29.54 -19.12
N GLY A 21 20.01 28.40 -18.43
CA GLY A 21 20.07 27.08 -19.02
C GLY A 21 18.69 26.50 -19.32
N THR A 22 18.66 25.41 -20.07
CA THR A 22 17.47 24.58 -20.28
C THR A 22 17.73 23.18 -19.75
N ILE A 23 16.68 22.52 -19.26
CA ILE A 23 16.73 21.13 -18.82
C ILE A 23 16.52 20.19 -20.02
N SER A 24 17.34 19.13 -20.11
CA SER A 24 17.20 18.10 -21.12
C SER A 24 16.33 16.94 -20.65
N GLY A 25 15.72 16.21 -21.59
CA GLY A 25 15.01 14.97 -21.27
C GLY A 25 15.92 13.90 -20.65
N ALA A 26 17.21 13.87 -21.02
CA ALA A 26 18.19 12.95 -20.44
C ALA A 26 18.43 13.21 -18.94
N GLU A 27 18.48 14.48 -18.52
CA GLU A 27 18.60 14.85 -17.10
C GLU A 27 17.35 14.42 -16.30
N LEU A 28 16.15 14.59 -16.87
CA LEU A 28 14.91 14.12 -16.25
C LEU A 28 14.83 12.59 -16.20
N ASN A 29 15.27 11.90 -17.25
CA ASN A 29 15.33 10.44 -17.27
C ASN A 29 16.29 9.90 -16.21
N ALA A 30 17.44 10.54 -16.03
CA ALA A 30 18.41 10.18 -14.99
C ALA A 30 17.79 10.35 -13.59
N LEU A 31 17.12 11.47 -13.35
CA LEU A 31 16.41 11.73 -12.10
C LEU A 31 15.30 10.70 -11.82
N TRP A 32 14.51 10.34 -12.84
CA TRP A 32 13.49 9.30 -12.72
C TRP A 32 14.12 7.95 -12.37
N THR A 33 15.22 7.60 -13.05
CA THR A 33 15.93 6.33 -12.86
C THR A 33 16.49 6.20 -11.45
N GLU A 34 17.08 7.27 -10.90
CA GLU A 34 17.55 7.31 -9.51
C GLU A 34 16.41 6.99 -8.54
N LEU A 35 15.30 7.73 -8.64
CA LEU A 35 14.13 7.52 -7.78
C LEU A 35 13.49 6.14 -7.99
N TYR A 36 13.45 5.64 -9.22
CA TYR A 36 12.87 4.33 -9.52
C TYR A 36 13.59 3.22 -8.75
N LYS A 37 14.93 3.30 -8.71
CA LYS A 37 15.80 2.38 -7.99
C LYS A 37 15.68 2.55 -6.49
N ASP A 38 15.65 3.77 -5.97
CA ASP A 38 15.50 4.03 -4.52
C ASP A 38 14.20 3.46 -3.93
N TYR A 39 13.11 3.45 -4.72
CA TYR A 39 11.80 2.99 -4.29
C TYR A 39 11.55 1.48 -4.50
N ARG A 40 12.53 0.75 -5.03
CA ARG A 40 12.41 -0.69 -5.33
C ARG A 40 13.62 -1.44 -4.79
N SER A 41 13.47 -2.76 -4.65
CA SER A 41 14.59 -3.64 -4.31
C SER A 41 15.24 -4.20 -5.56
N ASP A 42 16.40 -4.82 -5.37
CA ASP A 42 17.13 -5.56 -6.41
C ASP A 42 16.35 -6.75 -6.98
N SER A 43 15.19 -7.09 -6.41
CA SER A 43 14.28 -8.12 -6.95
C SER A 43 13.52 -7.67 -8.20
N ILE A 44 13.53 -6.38 -8.53
CA ILE A 44 12.88 -5.82 -9.72
C ILE A 44 13.94 -5.48 -10.76
N GLU A 45 13.88 -6.15 -11.91
CA GLU A 45 14.75 -5.82 -13.05
C GLU A 45 14.36 -4.45 -13.63
N TYR A 46 15.38 -3.72 -14.09
CA TYR A 46 15.23 -2.41 -14.70
C TYR A 46 15.70 -2.45 -16.15
N TYR A 47 14.86 -1.95 -17.06
CA TYR A 47 15.16 -1.85 -18.48
C TYR A 47 15.46 -0.40 -18.86
N ALA A 48 16.30 -0.18 -19.87
CA ALA A 48 16.73 1.17 -20.25
C ALA A 48 15.55 2.06 -20.70
N GLU A 49 14.53 1.42 -21.27
CA GLU A 49 13.27 2.00 -21.70
C GLU A 49 12.49 2.61 -20.52
N ASP A 50 12.67 2.09 -19.31
CA ASP A 50 11.95 2.54 -18.11
C ASP A 50 12.39 3.95 -17.67
N SER A 51 13.55 4.42 -18.14
CA SER A 51 14.11 5.75 -17.83
C SER A 51 13.18 6.90 -18.23
N ALA A 52 12.31 6.68 -19.21
CA ALA A 52 11.37 7.67 -19.71
C ALA A 52 9.94 7.47 -19.18
N GLU A 53 9.67 6.52 -18.28
CA GLU A 53 8.31 6.21 -17.82
C GLU A 53 7.52 7.41 -17.29
N TRP A 54 8.22 8.40 -16.71
CA TRP A 54 7.61 9.61 -16.19
C TRP A 54 6.76 10.36 -17.23
N ILE A 55 7.06 10.24 -18.52
CA ILE A 55 6.30 10.89 -19.59
C ILE A 55 4.86 10.35 -19.72
N TYR A 56 4.63 9.10 -19.30
CA TYR A 56 3.29 8.49 -19.35
C TYR A 56 2.42 8.88 -18.16
N ILE A 57 2.98 9.56 -17.17
CA ILE A 57 2.27 9.94 -15.95
C ILE A 57 1.63 11.30 -16.14
N HIS A 58 0.43 11.29 -16.71
CA HIS A 58 -0.36 12.50 -16.99
C HIS A 58 -0.45 13.48 -15.80
N HIS A 59 -0.52 12.96 -14.57
CA HIS A 59 -0.66 13.77 -13.37
C HIS A 59 0.51 14.75 -13.14
N ILE A 60 1.71 14.47 -13.64
CA ILE A 60 2.88 15.36 -13.53
C ILE A 60 2.69 16.64 -14.36
N PHE A 61 1.90 16.56 -15.43
CA PHE A 61 1.69 17.66 -16.37
C PHE A 61 0.44 18.49 -16.06
N LEU A 62 -0.27 18.19 -14.97
CA LEU A 62 -1.43 18.97 -14.60
C LEU A 62 -1.03 20.34 -14.05
N THR A 63 -1.90 21.33 -14.23
CA THR A 63 -1.68 22.67 -13.69
C THR A 63 -1.90 22.75 -12.18
N ASN A 64 -2.56 21.75 -11.59
CA ASN A 64 -2.64 21.55 -10.15
C ASN A 64 -1.51 20.65 -9.67
N ASN A 65 -0.30 21.22 -9.63
CA ASN A 65 0.92 20.53 -9.22
C ASN A 65 0.75 19.72 -7.93
N TYR A 66 1.53 18.66 -7.80
CA TYR A 66 1.60 17.74 -6.67
C TYR A 66 0.33 16.93 -6.41
N TYR A 67 -0.53 16.79 -7.42
CA TYR A 67 -1.78 16.04 -7.29
C TYR A 67 -1.57 14.60 -6.79
N THR A 68 -0.48 13.95 -7.20
CA THR A 68 -0.20 12.56 -6.86
C THR A 68 0.03 12.33 -5.37
N PHE A 69 0.45 13.35 -4.63
CA PHE A 69 0.61 13.30 -3.17
C PHE A 69 -0.69 12.94 -2.47
N ASN A 70 -1.81 13.46 -3.00
CA ASN A 70 -3.14 13.27 -2.42
C ASN A 70 -3.54 11.79 -2.37
N TYR A 71 -3.06 10.94 -3.28
CA TYR A 71 -3.34 9.51 -3.24
C TYR A 71 -2.68 8.85 -2.02
N ALA A 72 -1.42 9.17 -1.74
CA ALA A 72 -0.71 8.62 -0.59
C ALA A 72 -1.36 9.06 0.73
N VAL A 73 -1.65 10.35 0.85
CA VAL A 73 -2.34 10.93 2.02
C VAL A 73 -3.73 10.30 2.19
N SER A 74 -4.51 10.19 1.11
CA SER A 74 -5.85 9.61 1.15
C SER A 74 -5.84 8.15 1.60
N LYS A 75 -4.83 7.36 1.19
CA LYS A 75 -4.68 5.97 1.68
C LYS A 75 -4.45 5.94 3.18
N ALA A 76 -3.62 6.84 3.70
CA ALA A 76 -3.36 6.91 5.13
C ALA A 76 -4.63 7.26 5.93
N ILE A 77 -5.32 8.32 5.51
CA ILE A 77 -6.61 8.73 6.09
C ILE A 77 -7.63 7.59 6.02
N THR A 78 -7.74 6.90 4.89
CA THR A 78 -8.71 5.82 4.70
C THR A 78 -8.49 4.69 5.70
N LEU A 79 -7.24 4.31 5.97
CA LEU A 79 -6.94 3.26 6.94
C LEU A 79 -7.24 3.71 8.37
N SER A 80 -6.96 4.97 8.72
CA SER A 80 -7.35 5.53 10.02
C SER A 80 -8.87 5.56 10.20
N LEU A 81 -9.62 5.98 9.17
CA LEU A 81 -11.09 5.94 9.17
C LEU A 81 -11.61 4.51 9.32
N PHE A 82 -11.03 3.56 8.58
CA PHE A 82 -11.42 2.16 8.67
C PHE A 82 -11.17 1.56 10.07
N LYS A 83 -10.07 1.94 10.72
CA LYS A 83 -9.78 1.55 12.11
C LYS A 83 -10.87 2.05 13.06
N GLN A 84 -11.32 3.29 12.92
CA GLN A 84 -12.43 3.83 13.73
C GLN A 84 -13.75 3.11 13.44
N TYR A 85 -14.09 2.88 12.16
CA TYR A 85 -15.26 2.11 11.76
C TYR A 85 -15.28 0.72 12.38
N ARG A 86 -14.13 0.03 12.42
CA ARG A 86 -14.03 -1.31 13.03
C ARG A 86 -14.21 -1.31 14.55
N ALA A 87 -13.92 -0.20 15.22
CA ALA A 87 -14.05 -0.06 16.66
C ALA A 87 -15.48 0.31 17.09
N ASP A 88 -16.09 1.27 16.40
CA ASP A 88 -17.46 1.73 16.65
C ASP A 88 -18.16 2.10 15.33
N PRO A 89 -18.82 1.11 14.68
CA PRO A 89 -19.47 1.33 13.38
C PRO A 89 -20.63 2.34 13.44
N GLU A 90 -21.35 2.42 14.56
CA GLU A 90 -22.55 3.25 14.68
C GLU A 90 -22.18 4.73 14.70
N THR A 91 -21.32 5.12 15.66
CA THR A 91 -20.79 6.48 15.75
C THR A 91 -20.03 6.87 14.47
N PHE A 92 -19.24 5.95 13.90
CA PHE A 92 -18.53 6.22 12.65
C PHE A 92 -19.49 6.57 11.52
N ASN A 93 -20.57 5.80 11.33
CA ASN A 93 -21.50 6.03 10.24
C ASN A 93 -22.21 7.38 10.35
N GLU A 94 -22.62 7.76 11.57
CA GLU A 94 -23.21 9.08 11.84
C GLU A 94 -22.22 10.20 11.48
N ASN A 95 -20.97 10.09 11.96
CA ASN A 95 -19.92 11.06 11.68
C ASN A 95 -19.56 11.10 10.18
N TYR A 96 -19.56 9.96 9.49
CA TYR A 96 -19.24 9.87 8.07
C TYR A 96 -20.32 10.49 7.19
N ILE A 97 -21.60 10.31 7.54
CA ILE A 97 -22.70 11.02 6.86
C ILE A 97 -22.53 12.53 7.07
N ALA A 98 -22.32 12.99 8.30
CA ALA A 98 -22.15 14.41 8.61
C ALA A 98 -20.90 15.01 7.93
N TYR A 99 -19.80 14.24 7.85
CA TYR A 99 -18.61 14.57 7.09
C TYR A 99 -18.97 14.75 5.61
N LEU A 100 -19.60 13.78 4.95
CA LEU A 100 -19.96 13.92 3.53
C LEU A 100 -20.89 15.11 3.28
N SER A 101 -21.91 15.30 4.13
CA SER A 101 -22.87 16.40 4.03
C SER A 101 -22.24 17.79 4.13
N ALA A 102 -21.13 17.96 4.84
CA ALA A 102 -20.43 19.24 4.92
C ALA A 102 -19.77 19.67 3.59
N GLY A 103 -19.66 18.79 2.60
CA GLY A 103 -19.15 19.15 1.26
C GLY A 103 -17.78 19.83 1.30
N SER A 104 -17.63 20.90 0.51
CA SER A 104 -16.41 21.73 0.43
C SER A 104 -16.48 23.00 1.28
N THR A 105 -17.36 23.06 2.29
CA THR A 105 -17.50 24.24 3.17
C THR A 105 -16.38 24.38 4.20
N MET A 106 -15.55 23.34 4.34
CA MET A 106 -14.41 23.26 5.26
C MET A 106 -13.19 22.74 4.50
N THR A 107 -11.98 23.10 4.95
CA THR A 107 -10.77 22.48 4.43
C THR A 107 -10.72 20.99 4.79
N PRO A 108 -10.02 20.13 4.02
CA PRO A 108 -9.93 18.71 4.32
C PRO A 108 -9.43 18.41 5.74
N GLU A 109 -8.43 19.14 6.23
CA GLU A 109 -7.86 18.96 7.58
C GLU A 109 -8.85 19.30 8.69
N GLU A 110 -9.49 20.48 8.62
CA GLU A 110 -10.49 20.89 9.61
C GLU A 110 -11.66 19.91 9.65
N LYS A 111 -12.05 19.40 8.49
CA LYS A 111 -13.14 18.46 8.33
C LYS A 111 -12.80 17.11 8.96
N LEU A 112 -11.62 16.56 8.68
CA LEU A 112 -11.16 15.31 9.30
C LEU A 112 -11.05 15.43 10.82
N LYS A 113 -10.48 16.54 11.31
CA LYS A 113 -10.36 16.81 12.74
C LYS A 113 -11.73 16.93 13.42
N LYS A 114 -12.67 17.64 12.80
CA LYS A 114 -14.01 17.85 13.36
C LYS A 114 -14.82 16.56 13.51
N TYR A 115 -14.82 15.70 12.49
CA TYR A 115 -15.71 14.52 12.46
C TYR A 115 -15.05 13.24 12.97
N PHE A 116 -13.72 13.14 12.92
CA PHE A 116 -13.00 11.92 13.27
C PHE A 116 -11.82 12.14 14.22
N GLY A 117 -11.53 13.39 14.61
CA GLY A 117 -10.35 13.70 15.43
C GLY A 117 -9.02 13.35 14.74
N ILE A 118 -9.01 13.20 13.42
CA ILE A 118 -7.82 12.81 12.65
C ILE A 118 -7.04 14.07 12.27
N GLU A 119 -5.75 14.07 12.59
CA GLU A 119 -4.78 15.06 12.12
C GLU A 119 -3.81 14.42 11.14
N ILE A 120 -3.54 15.10 10.02
CA ILE A 120 -2.59 14.63 9.00
C ILE A 120 -1.18 14.96 9.48
N ASN A 121 -0.56 14.00 10.15
CA ASN A 121 0.79 14.13 10.69
C ASN A 121 1.57 12.82 10.50
N ARG A 122 2.81 12.75 11.00
CA ARG A 122 3.67 11.57 10.88
C ARG A 122 3.01 10.28 11.42
N GLN A 123 2.23 10.39 12.50
CA GLN A 123 1.63 9.25 13.20
C GLN A 123 0.72 8.43 12.27
N ILE A 124 -0.11 9.08 11.45
CA ILE A 124 -1.04 8.36 10.58
C ILE A 124 -0.30 7.51 9.53
N PHE A 125 0.89 7.93 9.09
CA PHE A 125 1.70 7.16 8.15
C PHE A 125 2.40 5.98 8.83
N GLU A 126 2.86 6.15 10.07
CA GLU A 126 3.44 5.05 10.86
C GLU A 126 2.40 3.96 11.15
N GLU A 127 1.16 4.35 11.48
CA GLU A 127 0.05 3.40 11.66
C GLU A 127 -0.26 2.62 10.38
N VAL A 128 -0.20 3.27 9.22
CA VAL A 128 -0.39 2.62 7.91
C VAL A 128 0.71 1.62 7.63
N MET A 129 1.97 1.97 7.89
CA MET A 129 3.08 1.05 7.71
C MET A 129 2.96 -0.16 8.62
N ALA A 130 2.51 0.01 9.86
CA ALA A 130 2.24 -1.11 10.77
C ALA A 130 1.13 -2.05 10.24
N VAL A 131 0.07 -1.49 9.61
CA VAL A 131 -0.96 -2.30 8.95
C VAL A 131 -0.38 -3.05 7.76
N MET A 132 0.45 -2.42 6.94
CA MET A 132 1.11 -3.07 5.79
C MET A 132 2.00 -4.22 6.25
N GLU A 133 2.83 -4.01 7.28
CA GLU A 133 3.69 -5.03 7.87
C GLU A 133 2.88 -6.23 8.39
N LEU A 134 1.76 -5.96 9.07
CA LEU A 134 0.84 -7.02 9.50
C LEU A 134 0.30 -7.83 8.32
N ARG A 135 -0.13 -7.18 7.23
CA ARG A 135 -0.66 -7.87 6.05
C ARG A 135 0.40 -8.68 5.32
N ILE A 136 1.65 -8.19 5.27
CA ILE A 136 2.78 -8.93 4.71
C ILE A 136 3.04 -10.20 5.54
N ARG A 137 3.12 -10.09 6.87
CA ARG A 137 3.28 -11.27 7.75
C ARG A 137 2.18 -12.31 7.55
N GLN A 138 0.92 -11.86 7.46
CA GLN A 138 -0.21 -12.75 7.19
C GLN A 138 -0.08 -13.47 5.85
N LEU A 139 0.41 -12.79 4.81
CA LEU A 139 0.64 -13.40 3.50
C LEU A 139 1.74 -14.47 3.57
N GLU A 140 2.85 -14.19 4.29
CA GLU A 140 3.94 -15.15 4.48
C GLU A 140 3.51 -16.39 5.27
N GLU A 141 2.64 -16.23 6.28
CA GLU A 141 2.06 -17.33 7.04
C GLU A 141 1.19 -18.22 6.15
N LEU A 142 0.31 -17.63 5.34
CA LEU A 142 -0.54 -18.36 4.39
C LEU A 142 0.30 -19.11 3.34
N GLU A 143 1.40 -18.54 2.89
CA GLU A 143 2.32 -19.23 1.99
C GLU A 143 2.99 -20.45 2.64
N LYS A 144 3.42 -20.33 3.91
CA LYS A 144 3.98 -21.45 4.67
C LYS A 144 2.94 -22.55 4.88
N GLU A 145 1.70 -22.20 5.16
CA GLU A 145 0.60 -23.16 5.29
C GLU A 145 0.31 -23.88 3.97
N ARG A 146 0.26 -23.16 2.84
CA ARG A 146 0.09 -23.74 1.50
C ARG A 146 1.22 -24.71 1.15
N ASN A 147 2.45 -24.36 1.49
CA ASN A 147 3.63 -25.16 1.17
C ASN A 147 3.90 -26.26 2.22
N ARG A 148 3.10 -26.34 3.29
CA ARG A 148 3.18 -27.42 4.27
C ARG A 148 2.79 -28.73 3.57
N PRO A 149 3.55 -29.83 3.76
CA PRO A 149 3.10 -31.12 3.24
C PRO A 149 1.72 -31.40 3.80
N LYS A 150 0.72 -31.58 2.93
CA LYS A 150 -0.53 -32.21 3.33
C LYS A 150 -0.15 -33.63 3.72
N PHE A 151 0.05 -33.87 5.02
CA PHE A 151 -0.04 -35.22 5.55
C PHE A 151 -1.53 -35.60 5.54
N GLU A 152 -2.09 -35.86 4.36
CA GLU A 152 -3.11 -36.90 4.28
C GLU A 152 -2.31 -38.18 4.36
N SER A 153 -2.11 -38.69 5.58
CA SER A 153 -1.43 -39.98 5.69
C SER A 153 -2.31 -40.99 4.95
N ALA A 154 -1.73 -41.70 3.99
CA ALA A 154 -2.38 -42.86 3.37
C ALA A 154 -2.82 -43.89 4.44
N VAL A 155 -2.21 -43.84 5.63
CA VAL A 155 -2.55 -44.66 6.79
C VAL A 155 -3.92 -44.28 7.38
N GLU A 156 -4.34 -43.02 7.36
CA GLU A 156 -5.67 -42.60 7.84
C GLU A 156 -6.79 -42.86 6.82
N SER A 157 -6.49 -42.76 5.51
CA SER A 157 -7.47 -43.06 4.46
C SER A 157 -7.66 -44.56 4.19
N LEU A 158 -6.68 -45.41 4.55
CA LEU A 158 -6.75 -46.87 4.39
C LEU A 158 -7.22 -47.63 5.64
N ASN A 159 -7.29 -47.00 6.82
CA ASN A 159 -7.68 -47.66 8.06
C ASN A 159 -9.19 -47.92 8.23
N ILE A 160 -10.02 -47.54 7.25
CA ILE A 160 -11.46 -47.86 7.25
C ILE A 160 -11.71 -49.23 6.61
N TYR A 161 -10.76 -49.84 5.89
CA TYR A 161 -11.01 -51.04 5.08
C TYR A 161 -9.99 -52.19 5.12
N SER A 162 -9.03 -52.23 6.05
CA SER A 162 -8.20 -53.44 6.22
C SER A 162 -8.23 -53.97 7.65
N GLY A 163 -9.23 -54.83 7.90
CA GLY A 163 -9.33 -55.59 9.14
C GLY A 163 -8.16 -56.56 9.32
N SER A 164 -7.67 -56.64 10.55
CA SER A 164 -7.14 -57.86 11.14
C SER A 164 -7.38 -57.85 12.66
N PHE A 165 -8.64 -58.10 13.05
CA PHE A 165 -9.01 -58.41 14.43
C PHE A 165 -9.57 -59.83 14.58
N TRP A 166 -9.16 -60.75 13.69
CA TRP A 166 -9.10 -62.16 14.04
C TRP A 166 -7.87 -62.38 14.94
N ASN A 167 -8.02 -62.07 16.22
CA ASN A 167 -7.36 -62.79 17.29
C ASN A 167 -8.43 -63.15 18.31
N THR A 168 -9.12 -64.24 18.02
CA THR A 168 -10.01 -64.92 18.97
C THR A 168 -9.16 -65.62 20.03
N PRO A 169 -9.61 -65.66 21.28
CA PRO A 169 -9.52 -66.87 22.07
C PRO A 169 -10.93 -67.38 22.39
N LEU A 170 -11.22 -68.61 21.96
CA LEU A 170 -12.32 -69.42 22.48
C LEU A 170 -11.68 -70.72 23.00
N GLY A 171 -11.90 -71.02 24.27
CA GLY A 171 -11.60 -72.34 24.85
C GLY A 171 -11.32 -72.31 26.35
N ASP A 172 -12.41 -72.54 27.10
CA ASP A 172 -12.61 -73.02 28.49
C ASP A 172 -11.85 -72.39 29.68
#